data_AF-A0A1D2QN26-F1
#
_entry.id   AF-A0A1D2QN26-F1
#
_cell.length_a   1.000
_cell.length_b   1.000
_cell.length_c   1.000
_cell.angle_alpha   90.00
_cell.angle_beta   90.00
_cell.angle_gamma   90.00
#
_symmetry.space_group_name_H-M   'P 1'
#
loop_
_entity.id
_entity.type
_entity.pdbx_description
1 polymer ?
#
loop_
_entity_poly.entity_id
_entity_poly.type
_entity_poly.pdbx_seq_one_letter_code
_entity_poly.pdbx_strand_id
1 'polypeptide(L)'
;MGTINDTYINALLADTSYVTLKENGIILTGSAYINAVAKRMTPDVAQYIADNFVVVTQENNDDGSGFDATVWQGKTGTNYAGQVYISMRGTQGALDIAEDADLATSGLAHEQLVDMVNWWLREATPAGQLARQMTLQETHIPGTLFDFEDFVPAPGVMATGNLANIDRIHSVNGHSLGGYMATAFARIFGQQWDIESINTFNSAGFSRLASENIENGFNQIAEVIGHARGLSDFNSSAHNNYFAENGINVTTNTWDPVGFKQYGERIPLFQEETAPLGLSNHYMYKLTDRFKIVV
;
A
#
# COMPACT_ATOMS: atom_id res chain seq x y z
N MET A 1 -8.34 18.24 4.70
CA MET A 1 -9.35 17.27 5.18
C MET A 1 -10.05 16.70 3.98
N GLY A 2 -9.79 15.44 3.66
CA GLY A 2 -10.63 14.69 2.70
C GLY A 2 -12.05 14.59 3.25
N THR A 3 -13.04 14.55 2.36
CA THR A 3 -14.42 14.39 2.80
C THR A 3 -14.63 12.98 3.37
N ILE A 4 -15.70 12.77 4.14
CA ILE A 4 -16.09 11.43 4.64
C ILE A 4 -16.22 10.44 3.45
N ASN A 5 -16.71 10.92 2.31
CA ASN A 5 -16.81 10.14 1.07
C ASN A 5 -15.42 9.72 0.54
N ASP A 6 -14.44 10.64 0.49
CA ASP A 6 -13.09 10.30 0.03
C ASP A 6 -12.44 9.25 0.93
N THR A 7 -12.65 9.36 2.24
CA THR A 7 -12.14 8.37 3.21
C THR A 7 -12.79 7.01 2.97
N TYR A 8 -14.10 6.99 2.75
CA TYR A 8 -14.85 5.76 2.48
C TYR A 8 -14.34 5.04 1.22
N ILE A 9 -14.16 5.78 0.13
CA ILE A 9 -13.66 5.21 -1.13
C ILE A 9 -12.26 4.64 -0.97
N ASN A 10 -11.37 5.37 -0.29
CA ASN A 10 -10.04 4.85 0.00
C ASN A 10 -10.07 3.58 0.84
N ALA A 11 -10.96 3.49 1.83
CA ALA A 11 -11.11 2.29 2.64
C ALA A 11 -11.65 1.10 1.81
N LEU A 12 -12.65 1.34 0.95
CA LEU A 12 -13.18 0.30 0.06
C LEU A 12 -12.14 -0.20 -0.95
N LEU A 13 -11.40 0.70 -1.60
CA LEU A 13 -10.37 0.30 -2.57
C LEU A 13 -9.19 -0.42 -1.89
N ALA A 14 -8.81 0.00 -0.66
CA ALA A 14 -7.83 -0.71 0.16
C ALA A 14 -8.30 -2.11 0.61
N ASP A 15 -9.60 -2.32 0.86
CA ASP A 15 -10.13 -3.68 1.12
C ASP A 15 -10.19 -4.51 -0.17
N THR A 16 -10.56 -3.87 -1.28
CA THR A 16 -10.70 -4.54 -2.58
C THR A 16 -9.35 -5.01 -3.14
N SER A 17 -8.23 -4.39 -2.75
CA SER A 17 -6.90 -4.86 -3.18
C SER A 17 -6.54 -6.26 -2.67
N TYR A 18 -7.27 -6.80 -1.69
CA TYR A 18 -7.16 -8.20 -1.26
C TYR A 18 -7.91 -9.20 -2.16
N VAL A 19 -8.39 -8.75 -3.32
CA VAL A 19 -9.07 -9.59 -4.31
C VAL A 19 -8.19 -9.71 -5.55
N THR A 20 -7.98 -10.93 -6.01
CA THR A 20 -7.39 -11.20 -7.32
C THR A 20 -8.34 -10.74 -8.42
N LEU A 21 -7.94 -9.69 -9.15
CA LEU A 21 -8.68 -9.05 -10.24
C LEU A 21 -7.94 -9.14 -11.58
N LYS A 22 -6.80 -9.83 -11.62
CA LYS A 22 -6.06 -10.21 -12.82
C LYS A 22 -5.84 -11.72 -12.82
N GLU A 23 -6.33 -12.41 -13.84
CA GLU A 23 -6.12 -13.85 -14.02
C GLU A 23 -5.41 -14.11 -15.36
N ASN A 24 -4.32 -14.87 -15.34
CA ASN A 24 -3.51 -15.17 -16.53
C ASN A 24 -3.09 -13.91 -17.32
N GLY A 25 -2.79 -12.81 -16.60
CA GLY A 25 -2.42 -11.52 -17.19
C GLY A 25 -3.59 -10.68 -17.71
N ILE A 26 -4.84 -11.14 -17.56
CA ILE A 26 -6.03 -10.45 -18.05
C ILE A 26 -6.83 -9.89 -16.87
N ILE A 27 -7.16 -8.60 -16.94
CA ILE A 27 -8.00 -7.93 -15.95
C ILE A 27 -9.45 -8.45 -16.05
N LEU A 28 -10.03 -8.80 -14.91
CA LEU A 28 -11.43 -9.21 -14.80
C LEU A 28 -12.36 -8.04 -15.11
N THR A 29 -13.46 -8.31 -15.81
CA THR A 29 -14.48 -7.32 -16.15
C THR A 29 -15.89 -7.89 -15.96
N GLY A 30 -16.91 -7.02 -16.02
CA GLY A 30 -18.32 -7.42 -15.96
C GLY A 30 -18.67 -8.23 -14.71
N SER A 31 -19.42 -9.31 -14.87
CA SER A 31 -19.85 -10.16 -13.76
C SER A 31 -18.69 -10.85 -13.04
N ALA A 32 -17.61 -11.20 -13.74
CA ALA A 32 -16.44 -11.82 -13.11
C ALA A 32 -15.78 -10.86 -12.10
N TYR A 33 -15.64 -9.58 -12.47
CA TYR A 33 -15.14 -8.54 -11.59
C TYR A 33 -16.04 -8.36 -10.36
N ILE A 34 -17.35 -8.18 -10.56
CA ILE A 34 -18.32 -7.99 -9.48
C ILE A 34 -18.30 -9.19 -8.52
N ASN A 35 -18.33 -10.41 -9.06
CA ASN A 35 -18.31 -11.64 -8.27
C ASN A 35 -17.01 -11.80 -7.46
N ALA A 36 -15.87 -11.37 -8.01
CA ALA A 36 -14.60 -11.40 -7.30
C ALA A 36 -14.63 -10.43 -6.11
N VAL A 37 -15.06 -9.18 -6.33
CA VAL A 37 -15.16 -8.14 -5.29
C VAL A 37 -16.16 -8.52 -4.20
N ALA A 38 -17.31 -9.11 -4.57
CA ALA A 38 -18.36 -9.55 -3.65
C ALA A 38 -17.92 -10.65 -2.67
N LYS A 39 -16.73 -11.22 -2.82
CA LYS A 39 -16.14 -12.15 -1.82
C LYS A 39 -15.72 -11.43 -0.54
N ARG A 40 -15.47 -10.11 -0.58
CA ARG A 40 -15.00 -9.31 0.57
C ARG A 40 -16.02 -8.31 1.10
N MET A 41 -16.98 -7.92 0.28
CA MET A 41 -17.98 -6.91 0.62
C MET A 41 -19.37 -7.31 0.14
N THR A 42 -20.39 -6.57 0.57
CA THR A 42 -21.76 -6.85 0.15
C THR A 42 -21.92 -6.67 -1.37
N PRO A 43 -22.87 -7.39 -2.00
CA PRO A 43 -23.11 -7.27 -3.45
C PRO A 43 -23.34 -5.82 -3.91
N ASP A 44 -24.05 -5.00 -3.14
CA ASP A 44 -24.32 -3.61 -3.50
C ASP A 44 -23.05 -2.75 -3.50
N VAL A 45 -22.13 -2.98 -2.56
CA VAL A 45 -20.84 -2.27 -2.52
C VAL A 45 -19.92 -2.78 -3.63
N ALA A 46 -19.94 -4.08 -3.93
CA ALA A 46 -19.20 -4.63 -5.06
C ALA A 46 -19.70 -4.05 -6.40
N GLN A 47 -21.01 -3.93 -6.57
CA GLN A 47 -21.63 -3.29 -7.73
C GLN A 47 -21.25 -1.81 -7.79
N TYR A 48 -21.29 -1.09 -6.67
CA TYR A 48 -20.89 0.30 -6.60
C TYR A 48 -19.44 0.52 -7.06
N ILE A 49 -18.50 -0.31 -6.57
CA ILE A 49 -17.10 -0.26 -7.01
C ILE A 49 -17.01 -0.56 -8.51
N ALA A 50 -17.74 -1.58 -8.98
CA ALA A 50 -17.75 -1.94 -10.38
C ALA A 50 -18.38 -0.86 -11.28
N ASP A 51 -19.34 -0.09 -10.81
CA ASP A 51 -19.97 0.99 -11.56
C ASP A 51 -19.08 2.24 -11.63
N ASN A 52 -18.21 2.44 -10.63
CA ASN A 52 -17.42 3.66 -10.49
C ASN A 52 -15.96 3.53 -10.94
N PHE A 53 -15.38 2.34 -10.91
CA PHE A 53 -13.94 2.15 -11.15
C PHE A 53 -13.66 1.05 -12.18
N VAL A 54 -12.52 1.18 -12.85
CA VAL A 54 -11.87 0.10 -13.61
C VAL A 54 -10.50 -0.18 -13.01
N VAL A 55 -10.06 -1.44 -13.09
CA VAL A 55 -8.68 -1.80 -12.79
C VAL A 55 -7.83 -1.52 -14.03
N VAL A 56 -6.78 -0.72 -13.87
CA VAL A 56 -5.81 -0.41 -14.94
C VAL A 56 -4.75 -1.51 -15.02
N THR A 57 -4.20 -1.87 -13.86
CA THR A 57 -3.23 -2.95 -13.71
C THR A 57 -3.29 -3.46 -12.27
N GLN A 58 -2.84 -4.69 -12.06
CA GLN A 58 -2.70 -5.30 -10.75
C GLN A 58 -1.45 -6.17 -10.73
N GLU A 59 -0.65 -6.08 -9.68
CA GLU A 59 0.35 -7.10 -9.35
C GLU A 59 -0.18 -8.00 -8.24
N ASN A 60 -0.04 -9.30 -8.44
CA ASN A 60 -0.24 -10.31 -7.41
C ASN A 60 1.02 -11.15 -7.37
N ASN A 61 1.81 -11.05 -6.30
CA ASN A 61 3.02 -11.83 -6.09
C ASN A 61 2.91 -12.73 -4.85
N ASP A 62 1.75 -13.39 -4.71
CA ASP A 62 1.45 -14.34 -3.62
C ASP A 62 2.50 -15.48 -3.52
N ASP A 63 3.12 -15.88 -4.65
CA ASP A 63 4.16 -16.92 -4.70
C ASP A 63 5.60 -16.38 -4.53
N GLY A 64 5.76 -15.05 -4.35
CA GLY A 64 7.04 -14.35 -4.19
C GLY A 64 7.13 -13.60 -2.86
N SER A 65 7.40 -12.30 -2.89
CA SER A 65 7.54 -11.48 -1.66
C SER A 65 6.22 -11.22 -0.92
N GLY A 66 5.08 -11.58 -1.53
CA GLY A 66 3.74 -11.21 -1.06
C GLY A 66 3.37 -9.74 -1.35
N PHE A 67 4.16 -9.02 -2.15
CA PHE A 67 3.79 -7.68 -2.62
C PHE A 67 2.65 -7.75 -3.64
N ASP A 68 1.59 -7.01 -3.34
CA ASP A 68 0.37 -6.95 -4.12
C ASP A 68 -0.16 -5.52 -4.19
N ALA A 69 -0.57 -5.09 -5.39
CA ALA A 69 -1.06 -3.74 -5.61
C ALA A 69 -2.06 -3.68 -6.76
N THR A 70 -3.07 -2.83 -6.61
CA THR A 70 -4.07 -2.56 -7.66
C THR A 70 -4.08 -1.07 -7.99
N VAL A 71 -4.01 -0.74 -9.29
CA VAL A 71 -4.26 0.62 -9.77
C VAL A 71 -5.68 0.72 -10.31
N TRP A 72 -6.42 1.69 -9.79
CA TRP A 72 -7.80 1.97 -10.17
C TRP A 72 -7.87 3.28 -10.92
N GLN A 73 -8.77 3.35 -11.89
CA GLN A 73 -9.16 4.60 -12.52
C GLN A 73 -10.67 4.78 -12.42
N GLY A 74 -11.10 5.96 -11.97
CA GLY A 74 -12.51 6.30 -11.93
C GLY A 74 -13.08 6.47 -13.34
N LYS A 75 -14.24 5.85 -13.57
CA LYS A 75 -14.92 5.81 -14.86
C LYS A 75 -15.48 7.16 -15.27
N THR A 76 -15.44 7.44 -16.56
CA THR A 76 -16.09 8.61 -17.17
C THR A 76 -17.58 8.65 -16.81
N GLY A 77 -18.08 9.84 -16.46
CA GLY A 77 -19.49 10.04 -16.09
C GLY A 77 -19.81 9.75 -14.62
N THR A 78 -18.80 9.43 -13.81
CA THR A 78 -18.92 9.28 -12.35
C THR A 78 -18.25 10.46 -11.63
N ASN A 79 -18.47 10.59 -10.33
CA ASN A 79 -17.81 11.61 -9.51
C ASN A 79 -16.28 11.42 -9.41
N TYR A 80 -15.77 10.26 -9.83
CA TYR A 80 -14.37 9.86 -9.74
C TYR A 80 -13.66 9.93 -11.10
N ALA A 81 -14.34 10.41 -12.15
CA ALA A 81 -13.82 10.39 -13.52
C ALA A 81 -12.41 10.99 -13.62
N GLY A 82 -11.46 10.20 -14.12
CA GLY A 82 -10.07 10.61 -14.30
C GLY A 82 -9.19 10.55 -13.05
N GLN A 83 -9.77 10.28 -11.87
CA GLN A 83 -9.00 10.08 -10.64
C GLN A 83 -8.33 8.71 -10.65
N VAL A 84 -7.06 8.68 -10.26
CA VAL A 84 -6.24 7.46 -10.15
C VAL A 84 -5.98 7.15 -8.69
N TYR A 85 -6.21 5.89 -8.31
CA TYR A 85 -5.96 5.38 -6.98
C TYR A 85 -4.98 4.21 -7.06
N ILE A 86 -4.08 4.12 -6.09
CA ILE A 86 -3.18 2.97 -5.94
C ILE A 86 -3.45 2.35 -4.57
N SER A 87 -3.87 1.10 -4.58
CA SER A 87 -4.19 0.36 -3.36
C SER A 87 -3.18 -0.75 -3.15
N MET A 88 -2.40 -0.65 -2.07
CA MET A 88 -1.46 -1.67 -1.67
C MET A 88 -2.14 -2.65 -0.71
N ARG A 89 -1.98 -3.94 -0.99
CA ARG A 89 -2.48 -5.01 -0.13
C ARG A 89 -1.50 -5.22 1.04
N GLY A 90 -2.01 -5.54 2.22
CA GLY A 90 -1.19 -6.09 3.31
C GLY A 90 -1.28 -7.61 3.33
N THR A 91 -0.62 -8.28 4.27
CA THR A 91 -0.68 -9.74 4.38
C THR A 91 -2.07 -10.25 4.76
N GLN A 92 -2.40 -11.48 4.34
CA GLN A 92 -3.71 -12.09 4.54
C GLN A 92 -3.71 -13.04 5.74
N GLY A 93 -4.18 -12.59 6.90
CA GLY A 93 -4.37 -13.49 8.05
C GLY A 93 -4.56 -12.72 9.34
N ALA A 94 -5.06 -13.37 10.39
CA ALA A 94 -5.05 -12.81 11.74
C ALA A 94 -3.77 -13.15 12.50
N LEU A 95 -3.20 -14.34 12.26
CA LEU A 95 -1.95 -14.78 12.90
C LEU A 95 -0.74 -14.10 12.25
N ASP A 96 -0.77 -13.99 10.92
CA ASP A 96 0.29 -13.37 10.11
C ASP A 96 0.52 -11.89 10.49
N ILE A 97 -0.52 -11.15 10.93
CA ILE A 97 -0.39 -9.73 11.35
C ILE A 97 0.73 -9.52 12.39
N ALA A 98 0.95 -10.46 13.32
CA ALA A 98 1.99 -10.34 14.32
C ALA A 98 3.39 -10.61 13.72
N GLU A 99 3.51 -11.62 12.86
CA GLU A 99 4.75 -11.98 12.17
C GLU A 99 5.14 -10.94 11.10
N ASP A 100 4.16 -10.30 10.46
CA ASP A 100 4.39 -9.23 9.49
C ASP A 100 4.63 -7.87 10.15
N ALA A 101 4.07 -7.66 11.34
CA ALA A 101 4.54 -6.58 12.19
C ALA A 101 6.01 -6.80 12.58
N ASP A 102 6.46 -8.05 12.75
CA ASP A 102 7.89 -8.34 12.93
C ASP A 102 8.72 -7.91 11.71
N LEU A 103 8.22 -8.05 10.48
CA LEU A 103 8.87 -7.52 9.26
C LEU A 103 8.90 -5.97 9.23
N ALA A 104 7.83 -5.30 9.65
CA ALA A 104 7.84 -3.83 9.74
C ALA A 104 8.67 -3.31 10.93
N THR A 105 8.86 -4.11 12.00
CA THR A 105 9.68 -3.77 13.16
C THR A 105 11.17 -4.05 12.95
N SER A 106 11.55 -5.02 12.11
CA SER A 106 12.94 -5.30 11.74
C SER A 106 13.59 -4.14 10.95
N GLY A 107 12.76 -3.35 10.27
CA GLY A 107 13.09 -2.01 9.78
C GLY A 107 12.62 -1.75 8.36
N LEU A 108 12.88 -2.68 7.43
CA LEU A 108 12.51 -2.54 6.02
C LEU A 108 12.01 -3.88 5.46
N ALA A 109 10.88 -3.83 4.77
CA ALA A 109 10.35 -4.96 3.99
C ALA A 109 11.09 -5.05 2.63
N HIS A 110 12.35 -5.50 2.64
CA HIS A 110 13.27 -5.40 1.49
C HIS A 110 12.70 -6.00 0.20
N GLU A 111 12.27 -7.26 0.23
CA GLU A 111 11.73 -7.94 -0.96
C GLU A 111 10.48 -7.26 -1.50
N GLN A 112 9.54 -6.86 -0.62
CA GLN A 112 8.32 -6.17 -1.02
C GLN A 112 8.62 -4.80 -1.63
N LEU A 113 9.64 -4.08 -1.12
CA LEU A 113 10.09 -2.82 -1.70
C LEU A 113 10.72 -3.01 -3.08
N VAL A 114 11.53 -4.07 -3.28
CA VAL A 114 12.06 -4.46 -4.59
C VAL A 114 10.94 -4.66 -5.59
N ASP A 115 9.96 -5.49 -5.25
CA ASP A 115 8.85 -5.80 -6.14
C ASP A 115 7.99 -4.58 -6.43
N MET A 116 7.68 -3.76 -5.42
CA MET A 116 6.91 -2.52 -5.59
C MET A 116 7.58 -1.56 -6.58
N VAL A 117 8.88 -1.31 -6.41
CA VAL A 117 9.63 -0.39 -7.27
C VAL A 117 9.75 -0.97 -8.68
N ASN A 118 10.10 -2.24 -8.79
CA ASN A 118 10.29 -2.91 -10.07
C ASN A 118 9.00 -2.96 -10.89
N TRP A 119 7.89 -3.32 -10.25
CA TRP A 119 6.56 -3.30 -10.85
C TRP A 119 6.17 -1.89 -11.26
N TRP A 120 6.24 -0.91 -10.35
CA TRP A 120 5.83 0.47 -10.67
C TRP A 120 6.62 1.04 -11.84
N LEU A 121 7.95 0.88 -11.86
CA LEU A 121 8.78 1.37 -12.94
C LEU A 121 8.53 0.63 -14.26
N ARG A 122 8.22 -0.67 -14.23
CA ARG A 122 7.83 -1.45 -15.42
C ARG A 122 6.52 -0.95 -16.00
N GLU A 123 5.54 -0.64 -15.16
CA GLU A 123 4.22 -0.18 -15.57
C GLU A 123 4.21 1.29 -16.00
N ALA A 124 4.98 2.15 -15.35
CA ALA A 124 4.98 3.60 -15.59
C ALA A 124 5.99 4.08 -16.63
N THR A 125 6.99 3.26 -16.99
CA THR A 125 7.89 3.58 -18.10
C THR A 125 7.17 3.33 -19.44
N PRO A 126 7.30 4.21 -20.46
CA PRO A 126 6.64 4.00 -21.75
C PRO A 126 6.94 2.63 -22.37
N ALA A 127 5.90 2.00 -22.92
CA ALA A 127 5.99 0.67 -23.51
C ALA A 127 7.11 0.58 -24.55
N GLY A 128 7.91 -0.49 -24.50
CA GLY A 128 9.03 -0.67 -25.42
C GLY A 128 10.33 0.05 -25.01
N GLN A 129 10.35 0.76 -23.89
CA GLN A 129 11.59 1.27 -23.29
C GLN A 129 12.08 0.36 -22.15
N LEU A 130 13.37 0.47 -21.80
CA LEU A 130 13.92 -0.23 -20.65
C LEU A 130 13.55 0.50 -19.35
N ALA A 131 12.74 -0.16 -18.52
CA ALA A 131 12.50 0.25 -17.15
C ALA A 131 13.71 -0.09 -16.27
N ARG A 132 14.09 0.83 -15.39
CA ARG A 132 15.09 0.56 -14.35
C ARG A 132 14.56 -0.47 -13.37
N GLN A 133 15.44 -1.33 -12.86
CA GLN A 133 15.12 -2.35 -11.88
C GLN A 133 16.16 -2.35 -10.76
N MET A 134 15.77 -2.91 -9.63
CA MET A 134 16.64 -3.13 -8.47
C MET A 134 16.52 -4.58 -7.99
N THR A 135 17.51 -5.01 -7.22
CA THR A 135 17.55 -6.31 -6.54
C THR A 135 18.22 -6.13 -5.18
N LEU A 136 18.14 -7.15 -4.34
CA LEU A 136 18.91 -7.21 -3.10
C LEU A 136 20.30 -7.78 -3.36
N GLN A 137 21.29 -7.21 -2.69
CA GLN A 137 22.61 -7.81 -2.50
C GLN A 137 22.76 -8.21 -1.04
N GLU A 138 22.87 -9.51 -0.80
CA GLU A 138 23.13 -10.05 0.53
C GLU A 138 24.63 -10.04 0.84
N THR A 139 25.00 -9.49 2.00
CA THR A 139 26.35 -9.53 2.54
C THR A 139 26.37 -10.30 3.86
N HIS A 140 26.94 -11.51 3.81
CA HIS A 140 27.17 -12.32 5.00
C HIS A 140 28.44 -11.87 5.73
N ILE A 141 28.32 -11.50 7.00
CA ILE A 141 29.47 -11.19 7.88
C ILE A 141 29.71 -12.37 8.82
N PRO A 142 30.85 -13.08 8.71
CA PRO A 142 31.15 -14.18 9.61
C PRO A 142 31.11 -13.75 11.09
N GLY A 143 30.22 -14.38 11.86
CA GLY A 143 30.06 -14.09 13.29
C GLY A 143 28.87 -13.19 13.64
N THR A 144 28.09 -12.69 12.67
CA THR A 144 26.77 -12.10 12.92
C THR A 144 25.66 -13.14 12.79
N LEU A 145 24.51 -12.89 13.42
CA LEU A 145 23.32 -13.75 13.34
C LEU A 145 22.42 -13.42 12.15
N PHE A 146 22.73 -12.35 11.41
CA PHE A 146 21.90 -11.82 10.34
C PHE A 146 22.79 -11.40 9.15
N ASP A 147 22.24 -11.53 7.95
CA ASP A 147 22.80 -11.00 6.72
C ASP A 147 22.33 -9.55 6.52
N PHE A 148 23.17 -8.74 5.86
CA PHE A 148 22.82 -7.39 5.48
C PHE A 148 22.30 -7.39 4.04
N GLU A 149 21.18 -6.71 3.81
CA GLU A 149 20.54 -6.61 2.51
C GLU A 149 20.64 -5.17 2.03
N ASP A 150 21.34 -4.96 0.91
CA ASP A 150 21.45 -3.66 0.26
C ASP A 150 20.64 -3.63 -1.03
N PHE A 151 19.94 -2.52 -1.31
CA PHE A 151 19.29 -2.32 -2.60
C PHE A 151 20.32 -1.90 -3.65
N VAL A 152 20.45 -2.71 -4.71
CA VAL A 152 21.42 -2.46 -5.79
C VAL A 152 20.76 -2.49 -7.17
N PRO A 153 21.36 -1.88 -8.20
CA PRO A 153 20.80 -1.91 -9.55
C PRO A 153 20.74 -3.32 -10.13
N ALA A 154 19.65 -3.63 -10.82
CA ALA A 154 19.47 -4.86 -11.60
C ALA A 154 19.37 -4.56 -13.10
N PRO A 155 19.57 -5.55 -13.99
CA PRO A 155 19.33 -5.37 -15.42
C PRO A 155 17.92 -4.85 -15.70
N GLY A 156 17.81 -3.83 -16.56
CA GLY A 156 16.52 -3.26 -16.93
C GLY A 156 15.64 -4.24 -17.70
N VAL A 157 14.32 -4.08 -17.58
CA VAL A 157 13.31 -4.91 -18.26
C VAL A 157 12.51 -4.08 -19.25
N MET A 158 11.94 -4.73 -20.26
CA MET A 158 11.03 -4.05 -21.18
C MET A 158 9.76 -3.61 -20.44
N ALA A 159 9.47 -2.32 -20.51
CA ALA A 159 8.32 -1.73 -19.85
C ALA A 159 7.00 -2.12 -20.54
N THR A 160 5.95 -2.28 -19.73
CA THR A 160 4.58 -2.54 -20.19
C THR A 160 3.87 -1.23 -20.53
N GLY A 161 4.19 -0.14 -19.82
CA GLY A 161 3.68 1.21 -20.11
C GLY A 161 2.20 1.43 -19.82
N ASN A 162 1.56 0.55 -19.06
CA ASN A 162 0.14 0.68 -18.68
C ASN A 162 -0.17 1.98 -17.92
N LEU A 163 0.83 2.56 -17.26
CA LEU A 163 0.71 3.76 -16.42
C LEU A 163 1.54 4.95 -16.97
N ALA A 164 2.07 4.84 -18.19
CA ALA A 164 2.99 5.83 -18.76
C ALA A 164 2.39 7.25 -18.92
N ASN A 165 1.07 7.35 -18.94
CA ASN A 165 0.34 8.62 -19.07
C ASN A 165 -0.27 9.11 -17.75
N ILE A 166 0.11 8.50 -16.61
CA ILE A 166 -0.33 8.93 -15.28
C ILE A 166 0.73 9.84 -14.69
N ASP A 167 0.36 11.09 -14.46
CA ASP A 167 1.19 12.14 -13.85
C ASP A 167 0.70 12.52 -12.45
N ARG A 168 -0.62 12.42 -12.22
CA ARG A 168 -1.27 12.70 -10.94
C ARG A 168 -1.93 11.44 -10.35
N ILE A 169 -1.69 11.24 -9.06
CA ILE A 169 -2.29 10.18 -8.25
C ILE A 169 -3.18 10.84 -7.21
N HIS A 170 -4.49 10.61 -7.32
CA HIS A 170 -5.44 11.21 -6.39
C HIS A 170 -5.27 10.64 -4.96
N SER A 171 -5.00 9.34 -4.85
CA SER A 171 -4.67 8.73 -3.57
C SER A 171 -3.84 7.46 -3.69
N VAL A 172 -2.89 7.31 -2.76
CA VAL A 172 -2.25 6.03 -2.45
C VAL A 172 -2.81 5.55 -1.11
N ASN A 173 -3.33 4.33 -1.07
CA ASN A 173 -3.96 3.80 0.12
C ASN A 173 -3.55 2.36 0.42
N GLY A 174 -3.74 1.95 1.67
CA GLY A 174 -3.41 0.61 2.09
C GLY A 174 -3.78 0.31 3.54
N HIS A 175 -4.02 -0.97 3.80
CA HIS A 175 -4.40 -1.51 5.09
C HIS A 175 -3.26 -2.31 5.71
N SER A 176 -3.07 -2.28 7.04
CA SER A 176 -2.04 -3.10 7.70
C SER A 176 -0.63 -2.81 7.14
N LEU A 177 0.12 -3.85 6.75
CA LEU A 177 1.38 -3.74 5.99
C LEU A 177 1.21 -3.02 4.65
N GLY A 178 0.04 -3.11 4.01
CA GLY A 178 -0.28 -2.33 2.81
C GLY A 178 -0.25 -0.82 3.07
N GLY A 179 -0.57 -0.36 4.29
CA GLY A 179 -0.40 1.04 4.65
C GLY A 179 1.08 1.46 4.77
N TYR A 180 1.96 0.55 5.21
CA TYR A 180 3.41 0.75 5.20
C TYR A 180 3.91 0.87 3.75
N MET A 181 3.47 -0.04 2.86
CA MET A 181 3.75 0.02 1.42
C MET A 181 3.25 1.31 0.77
N ALA A 182 2.03 1.76 1.08
CA ALA A 182 1.48 3.03 0.58
C ALA A 182 2.34 4.23 1.01
N THR A 183 2.80 4.23 2.26
CA THR A 183 3.67 5.28 2.81
C THR A 183 5.07 5.25 2.16
N ALA A 184 5.64 4.05 1.97
CA ALA A 184 6.91 3.86 1.30
C ALA A 184 6.86 4.27 -0.19
N PHE A 185 5.78 3.93 -0.89
CA PHE A 185 5.54 4.36 -2.27
C PHE A 185 5.60 5.88 -2.40
N ALA A 186 4.90 6.59 -1.50
CA ALA A 186 4.90 8.05 -1.52
C ALA A 186 6.29 8.62 -1.22
N ARG A 187 7.05 8.02 -0.30
CA ARG A 187 8.45 8.39 -0.02
C ARG A 187 9.34 8.24 -1.27
N ILE A 188 9.19 7.14 -2.02
CA ILE A 188 10.04 6.76 -3.15
C ILE A 188 9.69 7.52 -4.43
N PHE A 189 8.42 7.87 -4.63
CA PHE A 189 7.92 8.36 -5.92
C PHE A 189 7.21 9.73 -5.86
N GLY A 190 6.94 10.26 -4.67
CA GLY A 190 6.10 11.44 -4.48
C GLY A 190 6.67 12.78 -4.98
N GLN A 191 7.93 12.83 -5.43
CA GLN A 191 8.45 14.01 -6.13
C GLN A 191 8.14 13.95 -7.64
N GLN A 192 8.14 12.76 -8.23
CA GLN A 192 7.88 12.60 -9.65
C GLN A 192 6.39 12.52 -9.99
N TRP A 193 5.60 11.86 -9.14
CA TRP A 193 4.15 11.78 -9.31
C TRP A 193 3.47 12.65 -8.26
N ASP A 194 2.56 13.52 -8.72
CA ASP A 194 1.77 14.40 -7.85
C ASP A 194 0.78 13.55 -7.05
N ILE A 195 1.18 13.13 -5.85
CA ILE A 195 0.35 12.36 -4.92
C ILE A 195 -0.43 13.33 -4.04
N GLU A 196 -1.74 13.42 -4.29
CA GLU A 196 -2.63 14.33 -3.58
C GLU A 196 -2.90 13.90 -2.13
N SER A 197 -3.06 12.60 -1.89
CA SER A 197 -3.30 12.09 -0.53
C SER A 197 -2.74 10.68 -0.32
N ILE A 198 -2.39 10.39 0.93
CA ILE A 198 -1.95 9.07 1.40
C ILE A 198 -2.91 8.66 2.51
N ASN A 199 -3.65 7.57 2.32
CA ASN A 199 -4.70 7.14 3.24
C ASN A 199 -4.43 5.74 3.74
N THR A 200 -3.98 5.64 5.00
CA THR A 200 -3.62 4.36 5.60
C THR A 200 -4.63 3.94 6.65
N PHE A 201 -4.91 2.65 6.72
CA PHE A 201 -5.93 2.09 7.62
C PHE A 201 -5.29 1.01 8.48
N ASN A 202 -5.35 1.16 9.80
CA ASN A 202 -4.70 0.26 10.76
C ASN A 202 -3.24 -0.07 10.35
N SER A 203 -2.48 0.93 9.93
CA SER A 203 -1.15 0.67 9.35
C SER A 203 -0.06 0.45 10.38
N ALA A 204 0.91 -0.40 10.02
CA ALA A 204 2.11 -0.63 10.82
C ALA A 204 2.94 0.65 11.06
N GLY A 205 3.07 1.54 10.08
CA GLY A 205 4.09 2.60 10.15
C GLY A 205 5.50 2.00 10.15
N PHE A 206 6.50 2.74 10.63
CA PHE A 206 7.91 2.35 10.53
C PHE A 206 8.55 2.15 11.91
N SER A 207 9.40 1.13 12.07
CA SER A 207 10.10 0.86 13.34
C SER A 207 10.87 2.09 13.85
N ARG A 208 10.64 2.50 15.11
CA ARG A 208 11.43 3.59 15.74
C ARG A 208 12.87 3.18 15.93
N LEU A 209 13.10 1.94 16.34
CA LEU A 209 14.43 1.40 16.63
C LEU A 209 15.29 1.25 15.37
N ALA A 210 14.66 1.09 14.21
CA ALA A 210 15.37 0.92 12.93
C ALA A 210 15.43 2.21 12.09
N SER A 211 15.18 3.39 12.68
CA SER A 211 15.08 4.66 11.91
C SER A 211 16.29 4.93 11.00
N GLU A 212 17.51 4.64 11.46
CA GLU A 212 18.72 4.80 10.65
C GLU A 212 18.77 3.82 9.47
N ASN A 213 18.39 2.55 9.70
CA ASN A 213 18.31 1.54 8.65
C ASN A 213 17.27 1.92 7.59
N ILE A 214 16.11 2.42 8.04
CA ILE A 214 15.04 2.89 7.17
C ILE A 214 15.51 4.01 6.25
N GLU A 215 16.13 5.06 6.79
CA GLU A 215 16.63 6.16 5.96
C GLU A 215 17.76 5.69 5.03
N ASN A 216 18.63 4.79 5.47
CA ASN A 216 19.66 4.20 4.61
C ASN A 216 19.02 3.46 3.42
N GLY A 217 18.08 2.56 3.65
CA GLY A 217 17.41 1.83 2.57
C GLY A 217 16.69 2.75 1.58
N PHE A 218 15.98 3.78 2.05
CA PHE A 218 15.37 4.76 1.13
C PHE A 218 16.42 5.56 0.34
N ASN A 219 17.57 5.87 0.92
CA ASN A 219 18.68 6.50 0.20
C ASN A 219 19.25 5.57 -0.87
N GLN A 220 19.48 4.29 -0.56
CA GLN A 220 19.93 3.29 -1.53
C GLN A 220 18.94 3.14 -2.69
N ILE A 221 17.62 3.04 -2.40
CA ILE A 221 16.59 3.00 -3.43
C ILE A 221 16.68 4.25 -4.32
N ALA A 222 16.80 5.44 -3.72
CA ALA A 222 16.93 6.69 -4.47
C ALA A 222 18.20 6.74 -5.35
N GLU A 223 19.32 6.18 -4.90
CA GLU A 223 20.54 6.03 -5.70
C GLU A 223 20.31 5.13 -6.92
N VAL A 224 19.60 4.00 -6.75
CA VAL A 224 19.31 3.05 -7.83
C VAL A 224 18.34 3.65 -8.86
N ILE A 225 17.22 4.22 -8.42
CA ILE A 225 16.14 4.66 -9.31
C ILE A 225 16.29 6.12 -9.78
N GLY A 226 17.12 6.90 -9.09
CA GLY A 226 17.40 8.31 -9.33
C GLY A 226 16.76 9.24 -8.28
N HIS A 227 17.58 10.12 -7.70
CA HIS A 227 17.17 11.02 -6.59
C HIS A 227 16.04 12.00 -6.91
N ALA A 228 15.76 12.30 -8.17
CA ALA A 228 14.71 13.24 -8.56
C ALA A 228 13.29 12.66 -8.45
N ARG A 229 13.13 11.39 -8.04
CA ARG A 229 11.84 10.71 -7.96
C ARG A 229 11.21 10.73 -6.57
N GLY A 230 12.05 10.59 -5.54
CA GLY A 230 11.63 10.48 -4.16
C GLY A 230 11.56 11.81 -3.46
N LEU A 231 10.76 11.86 -2.40
CA LEU A 231 10.77 12.99 -1.48
C LEU A 231 12.09 13.02 -0.70
N SER A 232 12.31 14.06 0.12
CA SER A 232 13.43 14.09 1.08
C SER A 232 13.07 13.56 2.46
N ASP A 233 11.77 13.49 2.79
CA ASP A 233 11.19 12.90 4.00
C ASP A 233 9.80 12.32 3.68
N PHE A 234 9.17 11.62 4.62
CA PHE A 234 7.78 11.17 4.51
C PHE A 234 6.82 12.36 4.49
N ASN A 235 5.96 12.45 3.47
CA ASN A 235 4.99 13.54 3.30
C ASN A 235 3.87 13.49 4.34
N SER A 236 4.16 13.97 5.54
CA SER A 236 3.22 13.98 6.65
C SER A 236 2.03 14.92 6.42
N SER A 237 2.14 15.90 5.51
CA SER A 237 1.07 16.86 5.26
C SER A 237 -0.08 16.31 4.40
N ALA A 238 0.20 15.32 3.55
CA ALA A 238 -0.80 14.66 2.70
C ALA A 238 -1.29 13.33 3.29
N HIS A 239 -0.75 12.92 4.44
CA HIS A 239 -0.96 11.59 5.02
C HIS A 239 -2.02 11.61 6.11
N ASN A 240 -3.08 10.82 5.92
CA ASN A 240 -4.11 10.51 6.90
C ASN A 240 -3.96 9.06 7.35
N ASN A 241 -3.82 8.85 8.66
CA ASN A 241 -3.66 7.53 9.27
C ASN A 241 -4.86 7.19 10.15
N TYR A 242 -5.80 6.47 9.55
CA TYR A 242 -7.02 6.02 10.20
C TYR A 242 -6.75 4.75 11.01
N PHE A 243 -7.17 4.73 12.26
CA PHE A 243 -6.97 3.56 13.11
C PHE A 243 -8.19 3.28 13.99
N ALA A 244 -8.35 2.02 14.36
CA ALA A 244 -9.37 1.57 15.27
C ALA A 244 -9.11 2.13 16.68
N GLU A 245 -10.04 2.92 17.23
CA GLU A 245 -9.88 3.58 18.53
C GLU A 245 -9.84 2.59 19.70
N ASN A 246 -10.71 1.58 19.68
CA ASN A 246 -10.84 0.56 20.71
C ASN A 246 -10.00 -0.72 20.43
N GLY A 247 -9.63 -1.46 21.48
CA GLY A 247 -8.87 -2.73 21.38
C GLY A 247 -7.36 -2.58 21.19
N ILE A 248 -6.66 -3.71 20.99
CA ILE A 248 -5.19 -3.73 20.88
C ILE A 248 -4.76 -3.34 19.47
N ASN A 249 -4.08 -2.19 19.39
CA ASN A 249 -3.47 -1.65 18.18
C ASN A 249 -2.07 -2.27 17.96
N VAL A 250 -1.99 -3.56 17.62
CA VAL A 250 -0.70 -4.29 17.48
C VAL A 250 0.19 -3.64 16.42
N THR A 251 -0.38 -3.25 15.29
CA THR A 251 0.33 -2.63 14.15
C THR A 251 0.39 -1.11 14.24
N THR A 252 -0.66 -0.42 14.73
CA THR A 252 -0.68 1.06 14.83
C THR A 252 -0.12 1.60 16.15
N ASN A 253 0.55 0.77 16.95
CA ASN A 253 1.09 1.20 18.24
C ASN A 253 2.12 2.32 18.06
N THR A 254 2.23 3.17 19.08
CA THR A 254 3.16 4.32 19.11
C THR A 254 4.04 4.28 20.36
N TRP A 255 4.30 3.07 20.87
CA TRP A 255 5.07 2.89 22.09
C TRP A 255 6.48 3.45 21.93
N ASP A 256 6.98 4.11 22.97
CA ASP A 256 8.32 4.68 23.01
C ASP A 256 9.14 3.87 24.03
N PRO A 257 10.30 3.27 23.68
CA PRO A 257 11.04 3.42 22.41
C PRO A 257 10.80 2.36 21.33
N VAL A 258 10.01 1.32 21.58
CA VAL A 258 10.00 0.08 20.79
C VAL A 258 8.92 0.03 19.68
N GLY A 259 7.95 0.93 19.73
CA GLY A 259 6.82 0.94 18.81
C GLY A 259 7.10 1.59 17.46
N PHE A 260 6.03 1.87 16.73
CA PHE A 260 6.14 2.44 15.41
C PHE A 260 6.10 3.98 15.40
N LYS A 261 6.85 4.55 14.46
CA LYS A 261 6.73 5.93 14.01
C LYS A 261 5.62 5.95 12.97
N GLN A 262 4.50 6.56 13.35
CA GLN A 262 3.38 6.83 12.47
C GLN A 262 3.59 8.19 11.81
N TYR A 263 3.27 8.29 10.52
CA TYR A 263 3.35 9.52 9.76
C TYR A 263 1.93 10.05 9.49
N GLY A 264 1.82 11.36 9.30
CA GLY A 264 0.54 12.00 9.04
C GLY A 264 -0.35 12.28 10.24
N GLU A 265 -1.56 12.77 9.95
CA GLU A 265 -2.62 12.98 10.93
C GLU A 265 -3.17 11.63 11.40
N ARG A 266 -3.09 11.34 12.70
CA ARG A 266 -3.70 10.14 13.28
C ARG A 266 -5.18 10.39 13.57
N ILE A 267 -6.05 9.67 12.89
CA ILE A 267 -7.50 9.86 12.94
C ILE A 267 -8.14 8.62 13.58
N PRO A 268 -8.62 8.71 14.84
CA PRO A 268 -9.30 7.60 15.48
C PRO A 268 -10.67 7.37 14.84
N LEU A 269 -10.99 6.11 14.58
CA LEU A 269 -12.31 5.68 14.13
C LEU A 269 -12.94 4.85 15.25
N PHE A 270 -13.93 5.43 15.94
CA PHE A 270 -14.68 4.74 16.98
C PHE A 270 -15.35 3.50 16.40
N GLN A 271 -15.18 2.35 17.03
CA GLN A 271 -15.71 1.04 16.61
C GLN A 271 -16.08 0.23 17.87
N GLU A 272 -17.12 -0.61 17.82
CA GLU A 272 -17.53 -1.38 19.00
C GLU A 272 -16.42 -2.35 19.46
N GLU A 273 -16.14 -2.37 20.76
CA GLU A 273 -15.14 -3.25 21.34
C GLU A 273 -15.64 -4.70 21.30
N THR A 274 -15.07 -5.51 20.41
CA THR A 274 -15.17 -6.97 20.55
C THR A 274 -14.07 -7.40 21.51
N ALA A 275 -14.45 -7.93 22.68
CA ALA A 275 -13.65 -8.55 23.75
C ALA A 275 -12.14 -8.20 23.82
N PRO A 276 -11.60 -7.82 25.00
CA PRO A 276 -10.31 -7.12 25.17
C PRO A 276 -9.02 -7.84 24.72
N LEU A 277 -9.11 -9.03 24.11
CA LEU A 277 -7.97 -9.86 23.66
C LEU A 277 -7.98 -10.19 22.15
N GLY A 278 -8.88 -9.62 21.34
CA GLY A 278 -9.01 -9.97 19.93
C GLY A 278 -8.30 -9.04 18.94
N LEU A 279 -7.61 -9.61 17.94
CA LEU A 279 -7.12 -8.91 16.73
C LEU A 279 -8.26 -8.44 15.80
N SER A 280 -9.51 -8.70 16.18
CA SER A 280 -10.69 -8.39 15.38
C SER A 280 -10.89 -6.90 15.09
N ASN A 281 -10.28 -6.01 15.86
CA ASN A 281 -10.34 -4.56 15.60
C ASN A 281 -9.39 -4.09 14.49
N HIS A 282 -8.48 -4.97 14.05
CA HIS A 282 -7.61 -4.71 12.91
C HIS A 282 -8.35 -4.84 11.58
N TYR A 283 -9.44 -5.61 11.47
CA TYR A 283 -10.10 -5.84 10.18
C TYR A 283 -10.73 -4.59 9.56
N MET A 284 -10.50 -4.41 8.26
CA MET A 284 -10.99 -3.28 7.47
C MET A 284 -12.52 -3.11 7.49
N TYR A 285 -13.30 -4.22 7.50
CA TYR A 285 -14.76 -4.12 7.51
C TYR A 285 -15.31 -3.34 8.72
N LYS A 286 -14.60 -3.33 9.85
CA LYS A 286 -14.98 -2.56 11.03
C LYS A 286 -14.76 -1.06 10.87
N LEU A 287 -13.83 -0.66 10.00
CA LEU A 287 -13.60 0.74 9.66
C LEU A 287 -14.58 1.19 8.57
N THR A 288 -14.80 0.36 7.54
CA THR A 288 -15.71 0.70 6.42
C THR A 288 -17.18 0.81 6.84
N ASP A 289 -17.64 -0.01 7.81
CA ASP A 289 -19.01 0.09 8.34
C ASP A 289 -19.32 1.44 9.01
N ARG A 290 -18.30 2.17 9.50
CA ARG A 290 -18.50 3.50 10.08
C ARG A 290 -18.75 4.58 9.04
N PHE A 291 -18.20 4.42 7.86
CA PHE A 291 -18.35 5.37 6.77
C PHE A 291 -19.66 5.21 6.00
N LYS A 292 -20.32 4.04 6.11
CA LYS A 292 -21.63 3.77 5.48
C LYS A 292 -22.79 4.63 6.02
N ILE A 293 -22.63 5.31 7.16
CA ILE A 293 -23.71 6.07 7.81
C ILE A 293 -24.02 7.42 7.11
N VAL A 294 -23.22 7.84 6.12
CA VAL A 294 -23.33 9.20 5.52
C VAL A 294 -23.50 9.20 3.98
N VAL A 295 -24.02 8.11 3.39
CA VAL A 295 -24.38 8.09 1.95
C VAL A 295 -25.90 8.14 1.78
#